data_AF-A0AAE1NN06-F1
#
_entry.id   AF-A0AAE1NN06-F1
#
_cell.length_a   1.000
_cell.length_b   1.000
_cell.length_c   1.000
_cell.angle_alpha   90.00
_cell.angle_beta   90.00
_cell.angle_gamma   90.00
#
_symmetry.space_group_name_H-M   'P 1'
#
loop_
_entity.id
_entity.type
_entity.pdbx_description
1 polymer ?
#
loop_
_entity_poly.entity_id
_entity_poly.type
_entity_poly.pdbx_seq_one_letter_code
_entity_poly.pdbx_strand_id
1 'polypeptide(L)' 'MRGTAGIRITEMHVPRLVRVASTVKLACRVDLQGASLYSLNWWRGSEQFYQFSPSSEDQITVWESHGITVDVSLDS' A
#
# COMPACT_ATOMS: atom_id res chain seq x y z
N MET A 1 30.38 13.16 -2.86
CA MET A 1 29.60 12.16 -3.60
C MET A 1 28.14 12.37 -3.20
N ARG A 2 27.23 12.71 -4.13
CA ARG A 2 25.80 12.81 -3.82
C ARG A 2 25.19 11.43 -4.09
N GLY A 3 24.72 10.76 -3.03
CA GLY A 3 23.95 9.54 -3.17
C GLY A 3 22.69 9.80 -3.98
N THR A 4 22.30 8.87 -4.84
CA THR A 4 21.03 8.90 -5.55
C THR A 4 19.90 8.97 -4.53
N ALA A 5 19.06 10.01 -4.61
CA ALA A 5 17.83 10.10 -3.83
C ALA A 5 16.88 8.99 -4.31
N GLY A 6 16.34 8.22 -3.38
CA GLY A 6 15.44 7.11 -3.66
C GLY A 6 14.36 7.01 -2.60
N ILE A 7 13.27 6.30 -2.90
CA ILE A 7 12.16 6.12 -1.97
C ILE A 7 12.67 5.38 -0.74
N ARG A 8 12.39 5.92 0.45
CA ARG A 8 12.69 5.28 1.72
C ARG A 8 11.40 4.98 2.45
N ILE A 9 11.18 3.73 2.82
CA ILE A 9 10.11 3.36 3.76
C ILE A 9 10.58 3.73 5.16
N THR A 10 9.86 4.64 5.83
CA THR A 10 10.19 5.11 7.18
C THR A 10 9.39 4.38 8.25
N GLU A 11 8.20 3.89 7.92
CA GLU A 11 7.35 3.13 8.84
C GLU A 11 6.49 2.13 8.06
N MET A 12 6.32 0.92 8.61
CA MET A 12 5.42 -0.08 8.05
C MET A 12 4.62 -0.71 9.20
N HIS A 13 3.30 -0.54 9.15
CA HIS A 13 2.36 -1.13 10.09
C HIS A 13 1.57 -2.24 9.38
N VAL A 14 1.96 -3.48 9.68
CA VAL A 14 1.28 -4.69 9.22
C VAL A 14 1.19 -5.65 10.42
N PRO A 15 -0.02 -5.96 10.91
CA PRO A 15 -0.19 -6.94 11.98
C PRO A 15 0.36 -8.31 11.57
N ARG A 16 1.12 -8.96 12.47
CA ARG A 16 1.71 -10.28 12.19
C ARG A 16 0.67 -11.40 12.07
N LEU A 17 -0.41 -11.29 12.83
CA LEU A 17 -1.53 -12.24 12.84
C LEU A 17 -2.82 -11.44 13.01
N VAL A 18 -3.82 -11.80 12.23
CA VAL A 18 -5.15 -11.19 12.27
C VAL A 18 -6.19 -12.28 12.46
N ARG A 19 -7.27 -11.98 13.18
CA ARG A 19 -8.38 -12.92 13.32
C ARG A 19 -9.22 -12.89 12.05
N VAL A 20 -9.74 -14.03 11.62
CA VAL A 20 -10.70 -14.08 10.49
C VAL A 20 -11.89 -13.17 10.78
N ALA A 21 -12.36 -12.45 9.76
CA ALA A 21 -13.43 -11.45 9.83
C ALA A 21 -13.13 -10.22 10.71
N SER A 22 -11.86 -9.98 11.07
CA SER A 22 -11.45 -8.72 11.69
C SER A 22 -11.02 -7.68 10.65
N THR A 23 -11.31 -6.41 10.94
CA THR A 23 -10.81 -5.28 10.16
C THR A 23 -9.44 -4.85 10.68
N VAL A 24 -8.49 -4.65 9.77
CA VAL A 24 -7.16 -4.14 10.10
C VAL A 24 -6.77 -3.02 9.16
N LYS A 25 -5.93 -2.10 9.64
CA LYS A 25 -5.33 -1.05 8.82
C LYS A 25 -3.92 -1.46 8.43
N LEU A 26 -3.65 -1.53 7.13
CA LEU A 26 -2.29 -1.61 6.60
C LEU A 26 -1.81 -0.20 6.35
N ALA A 27 -0.66 0.18 6.91
CA ALA A 27 -0.11 1.52 6.70
C ALA A 27 1.37 1.45 6.37
N CYS A 28 1.79 2.33 5.46
CA CYS A 28 3.18 2.52 5.11
C CYS A 28 3.44 4.02 5.03
N ARG A 29 4.52 4.49 5.66
CA ARG A 29 5.03 5.84 5.47
C ARG A 29 6.27 5.78 4.61
N VAL A 30 6.30 6.61 3.58
CA VAL A 30 7.39 6.71 2.63
C VAL A 30 7.91 8.14 2.59
N ASP A 31 9.22 8.28 2.62
CA ASP A 31 9.93 9.51 2.27
C ASP A 31 10.35 9.41 0.80
N LEU A 32 9.72 10.23 -0.03
CA LEU A 32 9.97 10.29 -1.46
C LEU A 32 11.20 11.13 -1.82
N GLN A 33 11.80 11.86 -0.86
CA GLN A 33 12.99 12.70 -1.05
C GLN A 33 12.92 13.62 -2.28
N GLY A 34 11.74 14.22 -2.52
CA GLY A 34 11.49 15.13 -3.64
C GLY A 34 11.07 14.47 -4.95
N ALA A 35 10.93 13.14 -4.99
CA ALA A 35 10.34 12.41 -6.11
C ALA A 35 8.80 12.30 -5.98
N SER A 36 8.14 11.94 -7.08
CA SER A 36 6.73 11.55 -7.08
C SER A 36 6.57 10.05 -6.88
N LEU A 37 5.55 9.65 -6.13
CA LEU A 37 5.19 8.24 -6.00
C LEU A 37 4.59 7.75 -7.32
N TYR A 38 5.17 6.69 -7.89
CA TYR A 38 4.58 6.03 -9.06
C TYR A 38 3.37 5.17 -8.66
N SER A 39 3.59 4.22 -7.73
CA SER A 39 2.52 3.42 -7.15
C SER A 39 2.91 2.82 -5.79
N LEU A 40 1.91 2.54 -4.97
CA LEU A 40 1.99 1.75 -3.74
C LEU A 40 1.10 0.52 -3.90
N ASN A 41 1.68 -0.67 -3.74
CA ASN A 41 0.98 -1.93 -3.98
C ASN A 41 1.00 -2.80 -2.72
N TRP A 42 -0.12 -3.42 -2.39
CA TRP A 42 -0.20 -4.46 -1.37
C TRP A 42 -0.43 -5.84 -1.98
N TRP A 43 0.35 -6.79 -1.50
CA TRP A 43 0.40 -8.17 -1.98
C TRP A 43 0.25 -9.14 -0.81
N ARG A 44 -0.47 -10.24 -1.04
CA ARG A 44 -0.43 -11.43 -0.19
C ARG A 44 0.24 -12.56 -0.97
N GLY A 45 1.49 -12.87 -0.63
CA GLY A 45 2.28 -13.81 -1.42
C GLY A 45 2.45 -13.29 -2.85
N SER A 46 1.85 -13.99 -3.82
CA SER A 46 1.86 -13.61 -5.24
C SER A 46 0.59 -12.90 -5.71
N GLU A 47 -0.40 -12.70 -4.84
CA GLU A 47 -1.67 -12.05 -5.20
C GLU A 47 -1.66 -10.57 -4.79
N GLN A 48 -1.65 -9.67 -5.77
CA GLN A 48 -1.89 -8.25 -5.54
C GLN A 48 -3.38 -8.05 -5.25
N PHE A 49 -3.71 -7.27 -4.21
CA PHE A 49 -5.10 -7.01 -3.83
C PHE A 49 -5.44 -5.51 -3.70
N TYR A 50 -4.44 -4.64 -3.64
CA TYR A 50 -4.63 -3.18 -3.63
C TYR A 50 -3.47 -2.48 -4.32
N GLN A 51 -3.79 -1.38 -5.03
CA GLN A 51 -2.85 -0.45 -5.63
C GLN A 51 -3.35 0.98 -5.46
N PHE A 52 -2.44 1.86 -5.06
CA PHE A 52 -2.61 3.30 -5.13
C PHE A 52 -1.62 3.90 -6.14
N SER A 53 -2.14 4.59 -7.14
CA SER A 53 -1.37 5.19 -8.24
C SER A 53 -1.83 6.65 -8.40
N PRO A 54 -1.16 7.63 -7.75
CA PRO A 54 -1.66 9.01 -7.70
C PRO A 54 -1.69 9.72 -9.05
N SER A 55 -1.00 9.20 -10.07
CA SER A 55 -0.95 9.76 -11.42
C SER A 55 -1.84 9.05 -12.45
N SER A 56 -2.57 7.99 -12.07
CA SER A 56 -3.52 7.33 -12.96
C SER A 56 -4.93 7.91 -12.86
N GLU A 57 -5.75 7.64 -13.87
CA GLU A 57 -7.18 8.00 -13.90
C GLU A 57 -7.91 7.35 -12.73
N ASP A 58 -7.73 6.03 -12.55
CA ASP A 58 -8.16 5.31 -11.36
C ASP A 58 -7.03 5.35 -10.32
N GLN A 59 -7.15 6.22 -9.32
CA GLN A 59 -6.12 6.35 -8.27
C GLN A 59 -6.02 5.10 -7.40
N ILE A 60 -7.13 4.38 -7.21
CA ILE A 60 -7.19 3.17 -6.41
C ILE A 60 -7.70 2.02 -7.28
N THR A 61 -6.97 0.92 -7.29
CA THR A 61 -7.40 -0.33 -7.92
C THR A 61 -7.39 -1.45 -6.88
N VAL A 62 -8.45 -2.24 -6.85
CA VAL A 62 -8.62 -3.38 -5.93
C VAL A 62 -8.86 -4.63 -6.75
N TRP A 63 -8.21 -5.73 -6.37
CA TRP A 63 -8.44 -7.04 -6.96
C TRP A 63 -9.04 -7.98 -5.92
N GLU A 64 -9.90 -8.88 -6.37
CA GLU A 64 -10.41 -9.94 -5.52
C GLU A 64 -9.27 -10.85 -5.07
N SER A 65 -9.14 -11.05 -3.75
CA SER A 65 -8.22 -12.02 -3.18
C SER A 65 -8.97 -12.84 -2.14
N HIS A 66 -8.83 -14.17 -2.22
CA HIS A 66 -9.64 -15.07 -1.42
C HIS A 66 -9.49 -14.80 0.09
N GLY A 67 -10.57 -14.42 0.77
CA GLY A 67 -10.58 -14.13 2.21
C GLY A 67 -10.06 -12.74 2.60
N ILE A 68 -9.82 -11.84 1.64
CA ILE A 68 -9.51 -10.43 1.87
C ILE A 68 -10.62 -9.58 1.25
N THR A 69 -11.15 -8.65 2.03
CA THR A 69 -12.04 -7.59 1.54
C THR A 69 -11.34 -6.26 1.81
N VAL A 70 -11.12 -5.48 0.76
CA VAL A 70 -10.45 -4.18 0.88
C VAL A 70 -11.52 -3.10 1.05
N ASP A 71 -11.42 -2.36 2.15
CA ASP A 71 -12.25 -1.19 2.41
C ASP A 71 -11.49 0.08 2.01
N VAL A 72 -11.89 0.67 0.87
CA VAL A 72 -11.29 1.90 0.32
C VAL A 72 -11.87 3.17 0.93
N SER A 73 -12.94 3.08 1.73
CA SER A 73 -13.57 4.25 2.35
C SER A 73 -12.74 4.84 3.50
N LEU A 74 -11.78 4.07 4.02
CA LEU A 74 -10.94 4.43 5.18
C LEU A 74 -9.71 5.27 4.81
N ASP A 75 -9.53 5.62 3.54
CA ASP A 75 -8.39 6.41 3.04
C ASP A 75 -8.65 7.94 3.06
N SER A 76 -9.58 8.40 3.91
CA SER A 76 -9.93 9.83 4.09
C SER A 76 -9.01 10.55 5.07
#